data_AF-A0AAU6QPC4-F1
#
_entry.id   AF-A0AAU6QPC4-F1
#
_cell.length_a   1.000
_cell.length_b   1.000
_cell.length_c   1.000
_cell.angle_alpha   90.00
_cell.angle_beta   90.00
_cell.angle_gamma   90.00
#
_symmetry.space_group_name_H-M   'P 1'
#
loop_
_entity.id
_entity.type
_entity.pdbx_description
1 polymer ?
#
loop_
_entity_poly.entity_id
_entity_poly.type
_entity_poly.pdbx_seq_one_letter_code
_entity_poly.pdbx_strand_id
1 'polypeptide(L)' 'MNDTRCQSNLQPLTIDQIRDLAVAAREVFGSNLSRAQFTDRLLMFLEDVPGYESDDASSSLIESAWAMYAAHRP' A
#
# COMPACT_ATOMS: atom_id res chain seq x y z
N MET A 1 31.97 12.88 -6.48
CA MET A 1 31.37 11.65 -5.93
C MET A 1 30.86 12.01 -4.55
N ASN A 2 29.68 12.64 -4.51
CA ASN A 2 29.01 13.03 -3.28
C ASN A 2 27.58 12.53 -3.42
N ASP A 3 27.16 11.80 -2.41
CA ASP A 3 26.07 10.84 -2.39
C ASP A 3 24.73 11.45 -2.77
N THR A 4 24.01 10.74 -3.63
CA THR A 4 22.68 11.08 -4.09
C THR A 4 21.76 11.23 -2.87
N ARG A 5 21.35 12.48 -2.61
CA ARG A 5 20.26 12.79 -1.69
C ARG A 5 19.03 11.98 -2.10
N CYS A 6 18.61 11.05 -1.25
CA CYS A 6 17.21 10.71 -1.09
C CYS A 6 17.04 10.08 0.29
N GLN A 7 17.25 10.89 1.33
CA GLN A 7 16.55 10.65 2.59
C GLN A 7 15.07 10.67 2.22
N SER A 8 14.44 9.50 2.31
CA SER A 8 13.07 9.24 1.91
C SER A 8 12.11 10.17 2.64
N ASN A 9 11.91 11.38 2.10
CA ASN A 9 10.82 12.28 2.46
C ASN A 9 9.50 11.76 1.85
N LEU A 10 9.28 10.46 1.90
CA LEU A 10 7.98 9.91 1.58
C LEU A 10 7.02 10.40 2.64
N GLN A 11 6.20 11.36 2.25
CA GLN A 11 5.07 11.74 3.07
C GLN A 11 4.19 10.50 3.22
N PRO A 12 3.72 10.18 4.44
CA PRO A 12 2.73 9.15 4.63
C PRO A 12 1.58 9.36 3.65
N LEU A 13 1.17 8.31 2.95
CA LEU A 13 0.02 8.37 2.04
C LEU A 13 -1.17 8.96 2.78
N THR A 14 -1.79 9.97 2.17
CA THR A 14 -3.00 10.58 2.72
C THR A 14 -4.14 9.58 2.70
N ILE A 15 -5.16 9.80 3.54
CA ILE A 15 -6.33 8.91 3.64
C ILE A 15 -6.99 8.71 2.26
N ASP A 16 -7.05 9.76 1.44
CA ASP A 16 -7.61 9.68 0.09
C ASP A 16 -6.78 8.78 -0.83
N GLN A 17 -5.45 8.88 -0.79
CA GLN A 17 -4.57 8.01 -1.57
C GLN A 17 -4.63 6.55 -1.10
N ILE A 18 -4.78 6.31 0.20
CA ILE A 18 -4.97 4.96 0.75
C ILE A 18 -6.30 4.37 0.27
N ARG A 19 -7.34 5.20 0.19
CA ARG A 19 -8.64 4.80 -0.33
C ARG A 19 -8.57 4.46 -1.82
N ASP A 20 -7.93 5.31 -2.61
CA ASP A 20 -7.74 5.08 -4.05
C ASP A 20 -6.91 3.81 -4.29
N LEU A 21 -5.89 3.56 -3.48
CA LEU A 21 -5.10 2.32 -3.51
C LEU A 21 -5.96 1.09 -3.21
N ALA A 22 -6.84 1.16 -2.20
CA ALA A 22 -7.76 0.07 -1.88
C ALA A 22 -8.79 -0.18 -3.01
N VAL A 23 -9.25 0.87 -3.69
CA VAL A 23 -10.14 0.77 -4.86
C VAL A 23 -9.40 0.13 -6.03
N ALA A 24 -8.20 0.63 -6.37
CA ALA A 24 -7.37 0.06 -7.44
C ALA A 24 -7.05 -1.41 -7.17
N ALA A 25 -6.68 -1.77 -5.94
CA ALA A 25 -6.46 -3.15 -5.54
C ALA A 25 -7.71 -4.02 -5.77
N ARG A 26 -8.92 -3.50 -5.52
CA ARG A 26 -10.18 -4.22 -5.80
C ARG A 26 -10.43 -4.40 -7.28
N GLU A 27 -10.17 -3.38 -8.08
CA GLU A 27 -10.36 -3.45 -9.54
C GLU A 27 -9.38 -4.43 -10.20
N VAL A 28 -8.12 -4.44 -9.73
CA VAL A 28 -7.07 -5.30 -10.29
C VAL A 28 -7.17 -6.74 -9.77
N PHE A 29 -7.43 -6.91 -8.47
CA PHE A 29 -7.31 -8.20 -7.79
C PHE A 29 -8.66 -8.85 -7.42
N GLY A 30 -9.76 -8.11 -7.55
CA GLY A 30 -11.10 -8.51 -7.12
C GLY A 30 -11.39 -8.14 -5.66
N SER A 31 -12.66 -8.27 -5.24
CA SER A 31 -13.14 -7.92 -3.90
C SER A 31 -13.12 -9.07 -2.88
N ASN A 32 -12.66 -10.26 -3.28
CA ASN A 32 -12.72 -11.48 -2.45
C ASN A 32 -11.35 -11.98 -1.97
N LEU A 33 -10.37 -11.09 -1.85
CA LEU A 33 -9.08 -11.41 -1.24
C LEU A 33 -9.22 -11.68 0.27
N SER A 34 -8.51 -12.69 0.76
CA SER A 34 -8.19 -12.80 2.19
C SER A 34 -7.18 -11.73 2.60
N ARG A 35 -7.08 -11.44 3.90
CA ARG A 35 -6.12 -10.45 4.42
C ARG A 35 -4.69 -10.77 4.01
N ALA A 36 -4.28 -12.04 4.09
CA ALA A 36 -2.95 -12.47 3.67
C ALA A 36 -2.72 -12.26 2.17
N GLN A 37 -3.70 -12.59 1.32
CA GLN A 37 -3.61 -12.36 -0.13
C GLN A 37 -3.59 -10.87 -0.49
N PHE A 38 -4.31 -10.05 0.25
CA PHE A 38 -4.28 -8.60 0.08
C PHE A 38 -2.92 -8.03 0.43
N THR A 39 -2.35 -8.41 1.59
CA THR A 39 -1.02 -7.97 2.01
C THR A 39 0.05 -8.37 1.00
N ASP A 40 0.07 -9.62 0.56
CA ASP A 40 1.05 -10.15 -0.40
C ASP A 40 0.99 -9.40 -1.74
N ARG A 41 -0.21 -9.21 -2.29
CA ARG A 41 -0.42 -8.46 -3.55
C ARG A 41 -0.12 -6.98 -3.43
N LEU A 42 -0.43 -6.37 -2.28
CA LEU A 42 -0.14 -4.97 -2.03
C LEU A 42 1.37 -4.73 -1.89
N LEU A 43 2.07 -5.62 -1.18
CA LEU A 43 3.53 -5.56 -1.08
C LEU A 43 4.18 -5.72 -2.45
N MET A 44 3.75 -6.70 -3.25
CA MET A 44 4.21 -6.87 -4.63
C MET A 44 3.96 -5.61 -5.47
N PHE A 45 2.85 -4.90 -5.26
CA PHE A 45 2.56 -3.64 -5.97
C PHE A 45 3.44 -2.47 -5.50
N LEU A 46 3.88 -2.50 -4.25
CA LEU A 46 4.71 -1.47 -3.63
C LEU A 46 6.22 -1.74 -3.76
N GLU A 47 6.64 -2.96 -4.10
CA GLU A 47 8.05 -3.32 -4.36
C GLU A 47 8.67 -2.44 -5.46
N ASP A 48 7.88 -2.07 -6.47
CA ASP A 48 8.32 -1.18 -7.55
C ASP A 48 8.20 0.32 -7.19
N VAL A 49 7.71 0.65 -5.99
CA VAL A 49 7.50 2.04 -5.53
C VAL A 49 8.65 2.46 -4.61
N PRO A 50 9.53 3.38 -5.05
CA PRO A 50 10.69 3.80 -4.26
C PRO A 50 10.29 4.28 -2.86
N GLY A 51 10.79 3.58 -1.85
CA GLY A 51 10.62 3.88 -0.43
C GLY A 51 9.41 3.25 0.26
N TYR A 52 8.66 2.37 -0.42
CA TYR A 52 7.78 1.39 0.22
C TYR A 52 8.36 -0.04 0.18
N GLU A 53 9.64 -0.16 -0.17
CA GLU A 53 10.26 -1.42 -0.57
C GLU A 53 10.37 -2.46 0.55
N SER A 54 10.41 -2.06 1.83
CA SER A 54 10.27 -2.94 3.01
C SER A 54 10.61 -2.17 4.29
N ASP A 55 9.69 -1.36 4.81
CA ASP A 55 9.90 -0.69 6.11
C ASP A 55 8.65 -0.76 7.00
N ASP A 56 8.78 -0.37 8.27
CA ASP A 56 7.67 -0.35 9.24
C ASP A 56 6.51 0.59 8.81
N ALA A 57 6.83 1.56 7.93
CA ALA A 57 5.85 2.41 7.25
C ALA A 57 4.82 1.61 6.43
N SER A 58 5.24 0.47 5.85
CA SER A 58 4.38 -0.44 5.07
C SER A 58 3.31 -1.07 5.95
N SER A 59 3.63 -1.43 7.19
CA SER A 59 2.69 -2.08 8.12
C SER A 59 1.47 -1.20 8.38
N SER A 60 1.69 0.08 8.69
CA SER A 60 0.60 1.04 8.95
C SER A 60 -0.26 1.32 7.71
N LEU A 61 0.36 1.34 6.53
CA LEU A 61 -0.31 1.47 5.26
C LEU A 61 -1.18 0.25 4.95
N ILE A 62 -0.64 -0.96 5.14
CA ILE A 62 -1.35 -2.23 4.89
C ILE A 62 -2.60 -2.30 5.76
N GLU A 63 -2.51 -1.96 7.05
CA GLU A 63 -3.67 -1.95 7.93
C GLU A 63 -4.74 -0.96 7.47
N SER A 64 -4.34 0.26 7.10
CA SER A 64 -5.25 1.30 6.65
C SER A 64 -5.92 0.95 5.32
N ALA A 65 -5.14 0.44 4.36
CA ALA A 65 -5.63 0.00 3.07
C ALA A 65 -6.54 -1.23 3.20
N TRP A 66 -6.20 -2.17 4.08
CA TRP A 66 -7.06 -3.31 4.39
C TRP A 66 -8.37 -2.89 5.04
N ALA A 67 -8.37 -1.92 5.96
CA ALA A 67 -9.60 -1.42 6.57
C ALA A 67 -10.55 -0.82 5.52
N MET A 68 -10.02 0.00 4.60
CA MET A 68 -10.80 0.56 3.48
C MET A 68 -11.28 -0.53 2.52
N TYR A 69 -10.39 -1.47 2.19
CA TYR A 69 -10.70 -2.60 1.34
C TYR A 69 -11.77 -3.49 1.99
N ALA A 70 -11.72 -3.79 3.28
CA ALA A 70 -12.69 -4.66 3.95
C ALA A 70 -14.03 -3.96 4.18
N ALA A 71 -14.03 -2.65 4.44
CA ALA A 71 -15.25 -1.86 4.66
C ALA A 71 -16.18 -1.86 3.43
N HIS A 72 -15.62 -2.00 2.23
CA HIS A 72 -16.39 -2.06 0.99
C HIS A 72 -16.76 -3.50 0.57
N ARG A 73 -16.57 -4.53 1.42
CA ARG A 73 -16.91 -5.91 1.07
C ARG A 73 -18.44 -6.03 1.03
N PRO A 74 -19.03 -6.54 -0.07
CA PRO A 74 -20.49 -6.72 -0.18
C PRO A 74 -21.01 -7.79 0.79
#